data_AF-G3MFT4-F1
#
_entry.id   AF-G3MFT4-F1
#
_cell.length_a   1.000
_cell.length_b   1.000
_cell.length_c   1.000
_cell.angle_alpha   90.00
_cell.angle_beta   90.00
_cell.angle_gamma   90.00
#
_symmetry.space_group_name_H-M   'P 1'
#
loop_
_entity.id
_entity.type
_entity.pdbx_description
1 polymer ?
#
loop_
_entity_poly.entity_id
_entity_poly.type
_entity_poly.pdbx_seq_one_letter_code
_entity_poly.pdbx_strand_id
1 'polypeptide(L)'
;MAEGGASSEQCVDTNAQPRVRFYKFNERSLVEEDQWHEYKAHKELSSEEVPRVCKEQHSRQSVSRTLCSFLNTGEGGTVYLGILDSREVQGLHLTEYQKDHLLLSLENVMARYKPQVPKHMYELRFVPVITEGAPEPTEESPHTLKERLRPHNLKTSKYCWCERESAAKMDVGEVVQRYVVEIEMIPWDSTDYRNESMNFTQMGLHPMFENEEGICFIRRQGSNIRLTLQDIVDIDSS
;
A
#
# COMPACT_ATOMS: atom_id res chain seq x y z
N MET A 1 41.78 -8.00 25.28
CA MET A 1 40.78 -8.92 25.85
C MET A 1 39.98 -8.07 26.84
N ALA A 2 38.95 -7.29 26.43
CA ALA A 2 37.66 -7.68 25.84
C ALA A 2 36.95 -8.68 26.79
N GLU A 3 35.74 -8.50 27.33
CA GLU A 3 34.66 -7.50 27.29
C GLU A 3 33.96 -7.59 28.68
N GLY A 4 33.17 -6.64 29.18
CA GLY A 4 31.83 -6.29 28.69
C GLY A 4 30.83 -6.49 29.85
N GLY A 5 30.07 -5.45 30.20
CA GLY A 5 29.08 -5.51 31.27
C GLY A 5 28.52 -4.15 31.69
N ALA A 6 28.16 -3.31 30.73
CA ALA A 6 27.36 -2.11 30.99
C ALA A 6 25.90 -2.46 30.75
N SER A 7 25.18 -2.67 31.85
CA SER A 7 23.71 -2.72 31.86
C SER A 7 23.23 -1.27 31.74
N SER A 8 22.73 -0.86 30.58
CA SER A 8 22.07 0.43 30.41
C SER A 8 20.57 0.23 30.57
N GLU A 9 20.11 0.64 31.74
CA GLU A 9 18.74 0.73 32.20
C GLU A 9 17.87 1.53 31.22
N GLN A 10 16.66 0.99 30.96
CA GLN A 10 15.60 1.68 30.23
C GLN A 10 15.04 2.80 31.11
N CYS A 11 15.26 4.06 30.72
CA CYS A 11 14.50 5.18 31.26
C CYS A 11 13.06 5.12 30.75
N VAL A 12 12.14 4.89 31.66
CA VAL A 12 10.69 4.98 31.45
C VAL A 12 10.29 6.45 31.48
N ASP A 13 10.26 7.10 30.32
CA ASP A 13 9.68 8.45 30.20
C ASP A 13 8.16 8.37 30.04
N THR A 14 7.47 8.68 31.13
CA THR A 14 6.01 8.86 31.23
C THR A 14 5.64 10.27 30.79
N ASN A 15 5.74 10.57 29.49
CA ASN A 15 5.04 11.69 28.85
C ASN A 15 5.15 11.62 27.31
N ALA A 16 4.58 10.59 26.69
CA ALA A 16 4.63 10.45 25.24
C ALA A 16 3.56 11.33 24.57
N GLN A 17 3.95 12.53 24.13
CA GLN A 17 3.31 13.14 22.96
C GLN A 17 3.29 12.09 21.83
N PRO A 18 2.20 11.95 21.05
CA PRO A 18 2.15 10.97 19.98
C PRO A 18 3.31 11.27 19.03
N ARG A 19 4.29 10.36 18.98
CA ARG A 19 5.41 10.46 18.04
C ARG A 19 4.82 10.46 16.64
N VAL A 20 4.94 11.58 15.93
CA VAL A 20 4.55 11.66 14.52
C VAL A 20 5.34 10.60 13.76
N ARG A 21 4.63 9.72 13.06
CA ARG A 21 5.26 8.67 12.24
C ARG A 21 5.81 9.31 10.97
N PHE A 22 7.08 9.07 10.67
CA PHE A 22 7.74 9.52 9.45
C PHE A 22 8.78 8.50 8.99
N TYR A 23 9.15 8.58 7.72
CA TYR A 23 10.30 7.89 7.15
C TYR A 23 11.42 8.89 6.86
N LYS A 24 12.67 8.42 6.75
CA LYS A 24 13.80 9.26 6.37
C LYS A 24 14.28 8.90 4.97
N PHE A 25 14.48 9.92 4.13
CA PHE A 25 14.95 9.75 2.76
C PHE A 25 16.34 9.10 2.70
N ASN A 26 16.54 8.18 1.76
CA ASN A 26 17.76 7.38 1.58
C ASN A 26 18.18 6.50 2.77
N GLU A 27 17.38 6.44 3.84
CA GLU A 27 17.60 5.44 4.88
C GLU A 27 17.03 4.08 4.44
N ARG A 28 17.59 3.01 5.03
CA ARG A 28 17.04 1.67 4.84
C ARG A 28 15.86 1.49 5.77
N SER A 29 14.75 0.98 5.23
CA SER A 29 13.62 0.53 6.03
C SER A 29 14.08 -0.49 7.07
N LEU A 30 13.61 -0.31 8.30
CA LEU A 30 13.87 -1.24 9.41
C LEU A 30 12.99 -2.50 9.32
N VAL A 31 11.88 -2.41 8.60
CA VAL A 31 11.05 -3.56 8.28
C VAL A 31 11.76 -4.35 7.16
N GLU A 32 11.59 -5.66 7.13
CA GLU A 32 12.04 -6.48 6.02
C GLU A 32 10.84 -6.99 5.24
N GLU A 33 11.02 -7.23 3.94
CA GLU A 33 9.99 -7.93 3.17
C GLU A 33 9.87 -9.38 3.65
N ASP A 34 8.64 -9.79 3.92
CA ASP A 34 8.32 -11.10 4.47
C ASP A 34 6.89 -11.51 4.07
N GLN A 35 6.27 -12.39 4.84
CA GLN A 35 4.90 -12.84 4.57
C GLN A 35 3.82 -11.80 4.89
N TRP A 36 4.14 -10.70 5.57
CA TRP A 36 3.22 -9.61 5.92
C TRP A 36 3.64 -8.26 5.35
N HIS A 37 4.87 -8.11 4.85
CA HIS A 37 5.40 -6.84 4.35
C HIS A 37 5.92 -6.98 2.92
N GLU A 38 5.55 -6.03 2.05
CA GLU A 38 6.01 -5.96 0.65
C GLU A 38 6.37 -4.53 0.26
N TYR A 39 7.46 -4.35 -0.49
CA TYR A 39 7.87 -3.08 -1.06
C TYR A 39 7.50 -2.95 -2.54
N LYS A 40 7.14 -1.73 -2.91
CA LYS A 40 6.95 -1.31 -4.29
C LYS A 40 7.51 0.09 -4.48
N ALA A 41 8.41 0.25 -5.44
CA ALA A 41 8.94 1.57 -5.81
C ALA A 41 7.92 2.47 -6.55
N HIS A 42 6.73 1.96 -6.85
CA HIS A 42 5.77 2.55 -7.78
C HIS A 42 4.34 2.51 -7.22
N LYS A 43 3.39 3.18 -7.90
CA LYS A 43 2.06 3.47 -7.35
C LYS A 43 0.87 2.95 -8.17
N GLU A 44 1.15 2.21 -9.25
CA GLU A 44 0.15 1.58 -10.11
C GLU A 44 -0.54 0.43 -9.37
N LEU A 45 -1.79 0.69 -8.94
CA LEU A 45 -2.52 -0.23 -8.09
C LEU A 45 -3.15 -1.36 -8.91
N SER A 46 -3.74 -1.04 -10.05
CA SER A 46 -4.41 -2.01 -10.92
C SER A 46 -3.56 -2.44 -12.09
N SER A 47 -3.88 -3.60 -12.68
CA SER A 47 -3.15 -4.06 -13.87
C SER A 47 -3.25 -3.06 -15.03
N GLU A 48 -4.36 -2.36 -15.20
CA GLU A 48 -4.56 -1.40 -16.30
C GLU A 48 -3.72 -0.12 -16.17
N GLU A 49 -3.29 0.21 -14.95
CA GLU A 49 -2.41 1.36 -14.67
C GLU A 49 -0.95 1.07 -15.03
N VAL A 50 -0.54 -0.21 -15.00
CA VAL A 50 0.83 -0.60 -15.35
C VAL A 50 1.06 -0.41 -16.86
N PRO A 51 2.09 0.37 -17.27
CA PRO A 51 2.44 0.54 -18.69
C PRO A 51 2.73 -0.79 -19.39
N ARG A 52 2.32 -0.91 -20.66
CA ARG A 52 2.49 -2.14 -21.45
C ARG A 52 3.95 -2.63 -21.50
N VAL A 53 4.88 -1.71 -21.69
CA VAL A 53 6.33 -2.00 -21.72
C VAL A 53 6.78 -2.66 -20.41
N CYS A 54 6.29 -2.17 -19.26
CA CYS A 54 6.62 -2.76 -17.96
C CYS A 54 6.05 -4.16 -17.79
N LYS A 55 4.84 -4.42 -18.34
CA LYS A 55 4.24 -5.76 -18.33
C LYS A 55 5.02 -6.74 -19.18
N GLU A 56 5.39 -6.35 -20.39
CA GLU A 56 6.14 -7.17 -21.36
C GLU A 56 7.54 -7.52 -20.84
N GLN A 57 8.16 -6.59 -20.11
CA GLN A 57 9.47 -6.80 -19.49
C GLN A 57 9.40 -7.41 -18.10
N HIS A 58 8.19 -7.66 -17.57
CA HIS A 58 7.96 -8.10 -16.19
C HIS A 58 8.66 -7.24 -15.13
N SER A 59 8.93 -5.97 -15.44
CA SER A 59 9.69 -5.06 -14.56
C SER A 59 8.83 -4.41 -13.49
N ARG A 60 7.50 -4.42 -13.66
CA ARG A 60 6.53 -3.98 -12.65
C ARG A 60 5.29 -4.87 -12.66
N GLN A 61 4.80 -5.18 -11.48
CA GLN A 61 3.53 -5.87 -11.27
C GLN A 61 2.57 -4.93 -10.55
N SER A 62 1.28 -5.04 -10.81
CA SER A 62 0.29 -4.23 -10.09
C SER A 62 0.29 -4.55 -8.60
N VAL A 63 0.10 -3.53 -7.78
CA VAL A 63 0.03 -3.68 -6.31
C VAL A 63 -1.13 -4.61 -5.92
N SER A 64 -2.22 -4.59 -6.70
CA SER A 64 -3.40 -5.45 -6.52
C SER A 64 -3.05 -6.92 -6.32
N ARG A 65 -2.04 -7.47 -7.01
CA ARG A 65 -1.67 -8.89 -6.83
C ARG A 65 -1.22 -9.19 -5.40
N THR A 66 -0.47 -8.28 -4.78
CA THR A 66 -0.04 -8.42 -3.40
C THR A 66 -1.19 -8.18 -2.42
N LEU A 67 -2.07 -7.21 -2.69
CA LEU A 67 -3.22 -6.97 -1.82
C LEU A 67 -4.15 -8.19 -1.75
N CYS A 68 -4.45 -8.78 -2.91
CA CYS A 68 -5.18 -10.04 -3.01
C CYS A 68 -4.47 -11.19 -2.28
N SER A 69 -3.14 -11.28 -2.40
CA SER A 69 -2.37 -12.34 -1.75
C SER A 69 -2.38 -12.25 -0.23
N PHE A 70 -2.35 -11.04 0.34
CA PHE A 70 -2.47 -10.80 1.78
C PHE A 70 -3.89 -11.04 2.31
N LEU A 71 -4.93 -10.67 1.57
CA LEU A 71 -6.32 -10.97 1.98
C LEU A 71 -6.55 -12.48 2.10
N ASN A 72 -6.00 -13.24 1.14
CA ASN A 72 -6.16 -14.68 1.03
C ASN A 72 -5.28 -15.50 1.97
N THR A 73 -4.47 -14.87 2.83
CA THR A 73 -3.87 -15.57 3.98
C THR A 73 -4.74 -15.52 5.23
N GLY A 74 -5.72 -14.61 5.29
CA GLY A 74 -6.46 -14.29 6.51
C GLY A 74 -5.65 -13.49 7.55
N GLU A 75 -4.32 -13.43 7.42
CA GLU A 75 -3.42 -12.77 8.36
C GLU A 75 -3.21 -11.28 8.03
N GLY A 76 -3.63 -10.83 6.84
CA GLY A 76 -3.41 -9.47 6.38
C GLY A 76 -1.94 -9.18 6.02
N GLY A 77 -1.57 -7.90 6.00
CA GLY A 77 -0.24 -7.44 5.64
C GLY A 77 -0.21 -6.00 5.12
N THR A 78 0.97 -5.42 4.98
CA THR A 78 1.17 -4.04 4.52
C THR A 78 2.03 -3.99 3.26
N VAL A 79 1.55 -3.28 2.24
CA VAL A 79 2.37 -2.87 1.09
C VAL A 79 2.86 -1.44 1.30
N TYR A 80 4.15 -1.21 1.11
CA TYR A 80 4.77 0.12 1.20
C TYR A 80 5.15 0.61 -0.20
N LEU A 81 4.49 1.69 -0.65
CA LEU A 81 4.78 2.33 -1.92
C LEU A 81 5.82 3.45 -1.72
N GLY A 82 6.80 3.53 -2.61
CA GLY A 82 7.92 4.47 -2.54
C GLY A 82 9.15 3.93 -1.80
N ILE A 83 9.20 2.63 -1.52
CA ILE A 83 10.40 1.95 -1.01
C ILE A 83 10.96 1.07 -2.13
N LEU A 84 12.26 1.15 -2.38
CA LEU A 84 12.94 0.31 -3.37
C LEU A 84 13.13 -1.12 -2.84
N ASP A 85 13.29 -2.09 -3.74
CA ASP A 85 13.60 -3.49 -3.37
C ASP A 85 14.94 -3.60 -2.60
N SER A 86 15.84 -2.63 -2.74
CA SER A 86 17.06 -2.49 -1.92
C SER A 86 16.79 -2.13 -0.45
N ARG A 87 15.51 -1.93 -0.11
CA ARG A 87 14.96 -1.39 1.15
C ARG A 87 15.19 0.10 1.37
N GLU A 88 15.66 0.82 0.35
CA GLU A 88 15.93 2.24 0.45
C GLU A 88 14.63 3.06 0.33
N VAL A 89 14.40 3.96 1.28
CA VAL A 89 13.24 4.85 1.30
C VAL A 89 13.47 6.01 0.34
N GLN A 90 12.72 6.01 -0.77
CA GLN A 90 12.71 7.12 -1.73
C GLN A 90 11.49 8.02 -1.54
N GLY A 91 10.35 7.44 -1.17
CA GLY A 91 9.05 8.09 -1.18
C GLY A 91 8.53 8.39 -2.58
N LEU A 92 7.26 8.80 -2.63
CA LEU A 92 6.57 9.29 -3.82
C LEU A 92 6.28 10.77 -3.63
N HIS A 93 6.60 11.61 -4.62
CA HIS A 93 6.10 12.98 -4.66
C HIS A 93 4.60 12.95 -4.91
N LEU A 94 3.83 13.42 -3.93
CA LEU A 94 2.37 13.42 -4.01
C LEU A 94 1.83 14.79 -3.62
N THR A 95 1.17 15.45 -4.57
CA THR A 95 0.25 16.56 -4.30
C THR A 95 -1.05 16.04 -3.68
N GLU A 96 -1.86 16.89 -3.07
CA GLU A 96 -3.19 16.48 -2.56
C GLU A 96 -4.06 15.80 -3.64
N TYR A 97 -4.01 16.28 -4.90
CA TYR A 97 -4.73 15.62 -6.00
C TYR A 97 -4.19 14.22 -6.32
N GLN A 98 -2.89 13.98 -6.19
CA GLN A 98 -2.34 12.63 -6.38
C GLN A 98 -2.68 11.71 -5.20
N LYS A 99 -2.82 12.25 -3.98
CA LYS A 99 -3.35 11.48 -2.83
C LYS A 99 -4.81 11.08 -3.06
N ASP A 100 -5.63 12.01 -3.53
CA ASP A 100 -7.03 11.76 -3.91
C ASP A 100 -7.12 10.69 -5.01
N HIS A 101 -6.25 10.77 -6.03
CA HIS A 101 -6.13 9.73 -7.05
C HIS A 101 -5.87 8.35 -6.43
N LEU A 102 -4.87 8.21 -5.57
CA LEU A 102 -4.51 6.91 -4.98
C LEU A 102 -5.61 6.34 -4.10
N LEU A 103 -6.28 7.17 -3.31
CA LEU A 103 -7.45 6.76 -2.52
C LEU A 103 -8.55 6.21 -3.42
N LEU A 104 -8.92 6.95 -4.48
CA LEU A 104 -9.95 6.54 -5.43
C LEU A 104 -9.55 5.29 -6.23
N SER A 105 -8.26 5.16 -6.59
CA SER A 105 -7.75 3.98 -7.29
C SER A 105 -7.81 2.74 -6.39
N LEU A 106 -7.43 2.86 -5.12
CA LEU A 106 -7.52 1.74 -4.16
C LEU A 106 -8.98 1.29 -3.98
N GLU A 107 -9.90 2.23 -3.74
CA GLU A 107 -11.33 1.91 -3.63
C GLU A 107 -11.86 1.27 -4.91
N ASN A 108 -11.40 1.73 -6.07
CA ASN A 108 -11.77 1.15 -7.35
C ASN A 108 -11.26 -0.29 -7.53
N VAL A 109 -10.05 -0.59 -7.08
CA VAL A 109 -9.47 -1.94 -7.11
C VAL A 109 -10.25 -2.86 -6.18
N MET A 110 -10.46 -2.45 -4.92
CA MET A 110 -11.16 -3.24 -3.90
C MET A 110 -12.62 -3.52 -4.26
N ALA A 111 -13.29 -2.56 -4.91
CA ALA A 111 -14.66 -2.73 -5.42
C ALA A 111 -14.78 -3.73 -6.58
N ARG A 112 -13.67 -4.08 -7.24
CA ARG A 112 -13.64 -5.01 -8.38
C ARG A 112 -13.21 -6.42 -8.03
N TYR A 113 -12.75 -6.63 -6.80
CA TYR A 113 -12.45 -7.97 -6.32
C TYR A 113 -13.74 -8.79 -6.22
N LYS A 114 -13.58 -10.12 -6.21
CA LYS A 114 -14.69 -11.04 -6.02
C LYS A 114 -14.37 -12.00 -4.87
N PRO A 115 -15.10 -11.93 -3.75
CA PRO A 115 -16.13 -10.92 -3.45
C PRO A 115 -15.54 -9.50 -3.33
N GLN A 116 -16.38 -8.48 -3.38
CA GLN A 116 -15.93 -7.10 -3.18
C GLN A 116 -15.35 -6.95 -1.76
N VAL A 117 -14.20 -6.31 -1.63
CA VAL A 117 -13.55 -6.09 -0.31
C VAL A 117 -14.19 -4.89 0.39
N PRO A 118 -14.77 -5.06 1.59
CA PRO A 118 -15.32 -3.96 2.38
C PRO A 118 -14.25 -2.98 2.88
N LYS A 119 -14.66 -1.72 3.09
CA LYS A 119 -13.75 -0.64 3.50
C LYS A 119 -13.05 -0.91 4.84
N HIS A 120 -13.67 -1.64 5.76
CA HIS A 120 -13.08 -1.91 7.07
C HIS A 120 -12.00 -3.00 7.05
N MET A 121 -11.76 -3.66 5.91
CA MET A 121 -10.70 -4.67 5.77
C MET A 121 -9.37 -4.06 5.29
N TYR A 122 -9.33 -2.74 5.04
CA TYR A 122 -8.10 -2.10 4.62
C TYR A 122 -7.99 -0.64 5.06
N GLU A 123 -6.75 -0.18 5.21
CA GLU A 123 -6.42 1.22 5.47
C GLU A 123 -5.34 1.70 4.50
N LEU A 124 -5.42 2.97 4.09
CA LEU A 124 -4.36 3.64 3.33
C LEU A 124 -3.86 4.83 4.14
N ARG A 125 -2.55 4.89 4.38
CA ARG A 125 -1.90 5.98 5.12
C ARG A 125 -0.80 6.64 4.27
N PHE A 126 -0.76 7.97 4.30
CA PHE A 126 0.32 8.76 3.72
C PHE A 126 1.29 9.17 4.82
N VAL A 127 2.46 8.53 4.88
CA VAL A 127 3.47 8.79 5.91
C VAL A 127 4.57 9.67 5.30
N PRO A 128 4.85 10.87 5.85
CA PRO A 128 5.80 11.79 5.25
C PRO A 128 7.22 11.22 5.28
N VAL A 129 7.97 11.50 4.22
CA VAL A 129 9.42 11.24 4.14
C VAL A 129 10.16 12.54 4.39
N ILE A 130 10.95 12.57 5.45
CA ILE A 130 11.77 13.70 5.85
C ILE A 130 13.16 13.57 5.23
N THR A 131 13.68 14.68 4.72
CA THR A 131 15.06 14.78 4.24
C THR A 131 15.77 15.83 5.08
N GLU A 132 16.86 15.45 5.75
CA GLU A 132 17.61 16.40 6.59
C GLU A 132 18.16 17.54 5.72
N GLY A 133 17.90 18.78 6.14
CA GLY A 133 18.33 19.98 5.42
C GLY A 133 17.59 20.26 4.12
N ALA A 134 16.53 19.51 3.80
CA ALA A 134 15.68 19.85 2.66
C ALA A 134 14.84 21.10 2.96
N PRO A 135 14.52 21.89 1.92
CA PRO A 135 13.53 22.94 2.05
C PRO A 135 12.19 22.34 2.51
N GLU A 136 11.49 23.08 3.38
CA GLU A 136 10.11 22.76 3.72
C GLU A 136 9.27 22.65 2.44
N PRO A 137 8.30 21.73 2.39
CA PRO A 137 7.34 21.69 1.30
C PRO A 137 6.72 23.05 1.08
N THR A 138 6.48 23.40 -0.18
CA THR A 138 5.72 24.61 -0.46
C THR A 138 4.31 24.41 0.08
N GLU A 139 3.83 25.35 0.90
CA GLU A 139 2.45 25.35 1.40
C GLU A 139 1.51 25.22 0.20
N GLU A 140 0.75 24.11 0.16
CA GLU A 140 -0.19 23.92 -0.93
C GLU A 140 -1.26 25.02 -0.86
N SER A 141 -1.46 25.70 -1.99
CA SER A 141 -2.51 26.71 -2.09
C SER A 141 -3.86 26.07 -1.73
N PRO A 142 -4.75 26.75 -0.98
CA PRO A 142 -6.03 26.18 -0.58
C PRO A 142 -6.81 25.68 -1.80
N HIS A 143 -6.87 24.37 -1.96
CA HIS A 143 -7.62 23.75 -3.05
C HIS A 143 -9.10 23.81 -2.72
N THR A 144 -9.91 24.27 -3.67
CA THR A 144 -11.35 24.25 -3.48
C THR A 144 -11.84 22.80 -3.49
N LEU A 145 -12.89 22.50 -2.70
CA LEU A 145 -13.52 21.17 -2.73
C LEU A 145 -13.93 20.77 -4.15
N LYS A 146 -14.33 21.73 -4.99
CA LYS A 146 -14.70 21.49 -6.38
C LYS A 146 -13.52 20.98 -7.22
N GLU A 147 -12.31 21.48 -6.97
CA GLU A 147 -11.11 21.03 -7.67
C GLU A 147 -10.70 19.62 -7.22
N ARG A 148 -10.76 19.33 -5.92
CA ARG A 148 -10.48 18.00 -5.38
C ARG A 148 -11.46 16.92 -5.85
N LEU A 149 -12.72 17.31 -6.09
CA LEU A 149 -13.76 16.42 -6.63
C LEU A 149 -13.70 16.24 -8.15
N ARG A 150 -12.71 16.84 -8.82
CA ARG A 150 -12.55 16.66 -10.27
C ARG A 150 -12.28 15.18 -10.58
N PRO A 151 -13.03 14.56 -11.52
CA PRO A 151 -12.88 13.14 -11.81
C PRO A 151 -11.46 12.77 -12.25
N HIS A 152 -10.91 11.71 -11.63
CA HIS A 152 -9.63 11.12 -12.01
C HIS A 152 -9.81 10.05 -13.09
N ASN A 153 -8.82 9.96 -13.99
CA ASN A 153 -8.76 8.89 -14.98
C ASN A 153 -8.10 7.67 -14.33
N LEU A 154 -8.93 6.79 -13.76
CA LEU A 154 -8.51 5.51 -13.19
C LEU A 154 -8.41 4.43 -14.27
N LYS A 155 -7.78 3.28 -13.96
CA LYS A 155 -7.72 2.09 -14.83
C LYS A 155 -7.07 2.36 -16.20
N THR A 156 -6.09 3.23 -16.24
CA THR A 156 -5.36 3.51 -17.48
C THR A 156 -3.91 3.81 -17.17
N SER A 157 -3.02 3.34 -18.04
CA SER A 157 -1.59 3.69 -18.00
C SER A 157 -1.31 5.08 -18.56
N LYS A 158 -2.34 5.81 -19.00
CA LYS A 158 -2.22 7.20 -19.46
C LYS A 158 -2.18 8.14 -18.26
N TYR A 159 -1.48 9.26 -18.42
CA TYR A 159 -1.45 10.30 -17.39
C TYR A 159 -2.84 10.86 -17.06
N CYS A 160 -3.16 10.86 -15.77
CA CYS A 160 -4.27 11.64 -15.24
C CYS A 160 -3.91 13.14 -15.25
N TRP A 161 -4.92 14.02 -15.14
CA TRP A 161 -4.68 15.46 -15.05
C TRP A 161 -3.86 15.86 -13.82
N CYS A 162 -3.96 15.11 -12.70
CA CYS A 162 -3.18 15.38 -11.48
C CYS A 162 -1.68 15.13 -11.66
N GLU A 163 -1.29 14.21 -12.55
CA GLU A 163 0.13 13.99 -12.88
C GLU A 163 0.70 15.17 -13.67
N ARG A 164 -0.08 15.71 -14.61
CA ARG A 164 0.32 16.89 -15.39
C ARG A 164 0.43 18.14 -14.52
N GLU A 165 -0.47 18.30 -13.57
CA GLU A 165 -0.45 19.41 -12.62
C GLU A 165 0.74 19.30 -11.67
N SER A 166 0.98 18.12 -11.09
CA SER A 166 2.18 17.85 -10.28
C SER A 166 3.47 18.11 -11.06
N ALA A 167 3.59 17.63 -12.31
CA ALA A 167 4.75 17.91 -13.14
C ALA A 167 4.96 19.41 -13.39
N ALA A 168 3.88 20.15 -13.69
CA ALA A 168 3.96 21.59 -13.89
C ALA A 168 4.40 22.34 -12.61
N LYS A 169 3.95 21.91 -11.43
CA LYS A 169 4.40 22.45 -10.14
C LYS A 169 5.89 22.22 -9.91
N MET A 170 6.37 21.00 -10.17
CA MET A 170 7.79 20.69 -10.05
C MET A 170 8.64 21.47 -11.06
N ASP A 171 8.14 21.67 -12.29
CA ASP A 171 8.83 22.44 -13.34
C ASP A 171 9.01 23.93 -12.98
N VAL A 172 8.09 24.51 -12.20
CA VAL A 172 8.23 25.88 -11.67
C VAL A 172 9.03 25.96 -10.36
N GLY A 173 9.60 24.83 -9.91
CA GLY A 173 10.45 24.76 -8.73
C GLY A 173 9.71 24.59 -7.41
N GLU A 174 8.42 24.22 -7.44
CA GLU A 174 7.66 23.93 -6.22
C GLU A 174 8.20 22.66 -5.53
N VAL A 175 8.39 22.74 -4.21
CA VAL A 175 8.88 21.61 -3.42
C VAL A 175 7.69 20.76 -3.00
N VAL A 176 7.47 19.67 -3.74
CA VAL A 176 6.41 18.70 -3.43
C VAL A 176 6.88 17.72 -2.34
N GLN A 177 6.07 17.54 -1.30
CA GLN A 177 6.36 16.60 -0.22
C GLN A 177 6.39 15.14 -0.72
N ARG A 178 7.33 14.36 -0.20
CA ARG A 178 7.43 12.92 -0.42
C ARG A 178 6.68 12.14 0.64
N TYR A 179 6.05 11.05 0.24
CA TYR A 179 5.36 10.13 1.15
C TYR A 179 5.71 8.69 0.85
N VAL A 180 5.84 7.87 1.89
CA VAL A 180 5.61 6.44 1.77
C VAL A 180 4.11 6.22 1.93
N VAL A 181 3.51 5.48 1.02
CA VAL A 181 2.10 5.11 1.11
C VAL A 181 2.02 3.70 1.69
N GLU A 182 1.38 3.55 2.84
CA GLU A 182 1.13 2.26 3.44
C GLU A 182 -0.29 1.83 3.08
N ILE A 183 -0.43 0.65 2.47
CA ILE A 183 -1.71 0.01 2.24
C ILE A 183 -1.75 -1.24 3.10
N GLU A 184 -2.51 -1.19 4.18
CA GLU A 184 -2.63 -2.27 5.17
C GLU A 184 -3.91 -3.05 4.90
N MET A 185 -3.78 -4.35 4.64
CA MET A 185 -4.87 -5.33 4.71
C MET A 185 -4.99 -5.79 6.16
N ILE A 186 -6.16 -5.59 6.75
CA ILE A 186 -6.43 -5.91 8.15
C ILE A 186 -6.64 -7.42 8.28
N PRO A 187 -6.06 -8.08 9.30
CA PRO A 187 -6.29 -9.50 9.55
C PRO A 187 -7.79 -9.82 9.65
N TRP A 188 -8.18 -10.99 9.14
CA TRP A 188 -9.56 -11.44 9.17
C TRP A 188 -10.01 -11.72 10.61
N ASP A 189 -11.13 -11.12 10.99
CA ASP A 189 -11.80 -11.39 12.25
C ASP A 189 -13.22 -11.91 11.96
N SER A 190 -13.42 -13.21 12.15
CA SER A 190 -14.73 -13.85 11.96
C SER A 190 -15.77 -13.41 13.00
N THR A 191 -15.34 -12.77 14.10
CA THR A 191 -16.21 -12.29 15.17
C THR A 191 -16.68 -10.84 14.97
N ASP A 192 -16.09 -10.11 14.03
CA ASP A 192 -16.54 -8.77 13.65
C ASP A 192 -17.92 -8.84 12.99
N TYR A 193 -18.90 -8.14 13.55
CA TYR A 193 -20.28 -8.10 13.02
C TYR A 193 -20.35 -7.60 11.57
N ARG A 194 -19.37 -6.80 11.12
CA ARG A 194 -19.29 -6.29 9.74
C ARG A 194 -18.94 -7.39 8.73
N ASN A 195 -18.43 -8.52 9.20
CA ASN A 195 -18.03 -9.68 8.40
C ASN A 195 -19.10 -10.78 8.33
N GLU A 196 -20.24 -10.63 9.00
CA GLU A 196 -21.29 -11.65 9.09
C GLU A 196 -21.74 -12.19 7.71
N SER A 197 -21.85 -11.32 6.70
CA SER A 197 -22.26 -11.70 5.34
C SER A 197 -21.21 -12.51 4.57
N MET A 198 -19.96 -12.51 5.03
CA MET A 198 -18.82 -13.19 4.42
C MET A 198 -18.37 -14.41 5.24
N ASN A 199 -18.98 -14.67 6.40
CA ASN A 199 -18.80 -15.90 7.17
C ASN A 199 -19.58 -17.07 6.53
N PHE A 200 -19.29 -17.39 5.27
CA PHE A 200 -19.98 -18.46 4.54
C PHE A 200 -19.38 -19.86 4.77
N THR A 201 -18.18 -19.95 5.33
CA THR A 201 -17.55 -21.23 5.66
C THR A 201 -18.04 -21.69 7.04
N GLN A 202 -18.47 -22.95 7.16
CA GLN A 202 -18.92 -23.52 8.45
C GLN A 202 -17.81 -23.55 9.51
N MET A 203 -16.55 -23.38 9.08
CA MET A 203 -15.35 -23.41 9.93
C MET A 203 -14.85 -22.03 10.35
N GLY A 204 -15.50 -20.93 9.94
CA GLY A 204 -15.03 -19.57 10.25
C GLY A 204 -13.72 -19.19 9.54
N LEU A 205 -13.38 -19.89 8.46
CA LEU A 205 -12.26 -19.58 7.58
C LEU A 205 -12.51 -18.24 6.87
N HIS A 206 -11.44 -17.48 6.66
CA HIS A 206 -11.50 -16.23 5.93
C HIS A 206 -12.01 -16.43 4.49
N PRO A 207 -12.69 -15.45 3.90
CA PRO A 207 -13.09 -15.51 2.50
C PRO A 207 -11.88 -15.53 1.57
N MET A 208 -12.02 -16.20 0.43
CA MET A 208 -11.07 -16.15 -0.67
C MET A 208 -11.51 -15.09 -1.69
N PHE A 209 -10.55 -14.34 -2.21
CA PHE A 209 -10.74 -13.23 -3.12
C PHE A 209 -10.04 -13.47 -4.45
N GLU A 210 -10.75 -13.22 -5.55
CA GLU A 210 -10.16 -12.99 -6.86
C GLU A 210 -9.89 -11.49 -7.04
N ASN A 211 -8.73 -11.15 -7.60
CA ASN A 211 -8.41 -9.77 -7.94
C ASN A 211 -9.25 -9.24 -9.13
N GLU A 212 -8.98 -8.02 -9.58
CA GLU A 212 -9.68 -7.39 -10.71
C GLU A 212 -9.49 -8.12 -12.05
N GLU A 213 -8.49 -9.01 -12.14
CA GLU A 213 -8.23 -9.86 -13.31
C GLU A 213 -8.94 -11.23 -13.21
N GLY A 214 -9.70 -11.49 -12.14
CA GLY A 214 -10.34 -12.79 -11.88
C GLY A 214 -9.35 -13.88 -11.46
N ILE A 215 -8.24 -13.49 -10.82
CA ILE A 215 -7.18 -14.41 -10.41
C ILE A 215 -7.05 -14.39 -8.89
N CYS A 216 -7.08 -15.57 -8.28
CA CYS A 216 -6.83 -15.77 -6.86
C CYS A 216 -5.31 -15.88 -6.61
N PHE A 217 -4.79 -15.06 -5.70
CA PHE A 217 -3.39 -15.11 -5.26
C PHE A 217 -3.32 -15.43 -3.78
N ILE A 218 -2.30 -16.15 -3.33
CA ILE A 218 -2.00 -16.32 -1.90
C ILE A 218 -0.54 -16.01 -1.63
N ARG A 219 -0.24 -15.42 -0.48
CA ARG A 219 1.13 -15.18 -0.04
C ARG A 219 1.69 -16.47 0.57
N ARG A 220 2.85 -16.95 0.08
CA ARG A 220 3.61 -18.04 0.72
C ARG A 220 5.10 -17.72 0.67
N GLN A 221 5.78 -17.81 1.82
CA GLN A 221 7.23 -17.55 1.94
C GLN A 221 7.65 -16.21 1.30
N GLY A 222 6.85 -15.15 1.49
CA GLY A 222 7.11 -13.82 0.93
C GLY A 222 6.88 -13.67 -0.58
N SER A 223 6.31 -14.69 -1.24
CA SER A 223 5.99 -14.65 -2.67
C SER A 223 4.49 -14.72 -2.92
N ASN A 224 4.03 -14.03 -3.98
CA ASN A 224 2.65 -14.10 -4.45
C ASN A 224 2.47 -15.30 -5.38
N ILE A 225 1.72 -16.31 -4.95
CA ILE A 225 1.45 -17.52 -5.72
C ILE A 225 0.03 -17.45 -6.29
N ARG A 226 -0.10 -17.68 -7.60
CA ARG A 226 -1.40 -17.85 -8.25
C ARG A 226 -1.98 -19.21 -7.87
N LEU A 227 -3.20 -19.23 -7.32
CA LEU A 227 -3.92 -20.44 -6.99
C LEU A 227 -4.65 -21.00 -8.20
N THR A 228 -4.66 -22.32 -8.32
CA THR A 228 -5.54 -23.08 -9.21
C THR A 228 -6.86 -23.42 -8.51
N LEU A 229 -7.86 -23.86 -9.26
CA LEU A 229 -9.11 -24.36 -8.67
C LEU A 229 -8.88 -25.53 -7.71
N GLN A 230 -7.91 -26.40 -8.01
CA GLN A 230 -7.59 -27.53 -7.13
C GLN A 230 -7.01 -27.02 -5.81
N ASP A 231 -6.11 -26.04 -5.84
CA ASP A 231 -5.53 -25.49 -4.61
C ASP A 231 -6.59 -24.83 -3.72
N ILE A 232 -7.59 -24.18 -4.30
CA ILE A 232 -8.69 -23.55 -3.56
C ILE A 232 -9.54 -24.62 -2.87
N VAL A 233 -9.89 -25.70 -3.59
CA VAL A 233 -10.67 -26.81 -3.02
C VAL A 233 -9.91 -27.50 -1.88
N ASP A 234 -8.59 -27.66 -2.01
CA ASP A 234 -7.76 -28.28 -0.98
C ASP A 234 -7.67 -27.39 0.28
N ILE A 235 -7.67 -26.06 0.12
CA ILE A 235 -7.71 -25.10 1.24
C ILE A 235 -9.07 -25.14 1.96
N ASP A 236 -10.17 -25.15 1.22
CA ASP A 236 -11.53 -25.20 1.80
C ASP A 236 -11.85 -26.55 2.49
N SER A 237 -11.09 -27.61 2.17
CA SER A 237 -11.28 -28.96 2.71
C SER A 237 -10.38 -29.29 3.91
N SER A 238 -9.47 -28.39 4.29
CA SER A 238 -8.48 -28.56 5.37
C SER A 238 -8.93 -27.91 6.68
#